data_AF-K1YU54-F1
#
_entry.id   AF-K1YU54-F1
#
_cell.length_a   1.000
_cell.length_b   1.000
_cell.length_c   1.000
_cell.angle_alpha   90.00
_cell.angle_beta   90.00
_cell.angle_gamma   90.00
#
_symmetry.space_group_name_H-M   'P 1'
#
loop_
_entity.id
_entity.type
_entity.pdbx_description
1 polymer ?
#
loop_
_entity_poly.entity_id
_entity_poly.type
_entity_poly.pdbx_seq_one_letter_code
_entity_poly.pdbx_strand_id
1 'polypeptide(L)'
;MPRLGAKYSIEVEVVSKPRAEYQTDGYFQLNLPVAPAVMVEEEIVTEGADVSETALEACLRRHLGLSVLAEQGGLDLLEPGHKG
;
A
#
# COMPACT_ATOMS: atom_id res chain seq x y z
N MET A 1 -11.93 -0.93 4.91
CA MET A 1 -10.80 -1.34 4.06
C MET A 1 -11.17 -1.11 2.61
N PRO A 2 -10.31 -0.45 1.82
CA PRO A 2 -10.53 -0.25 0.39
C PRO A 2 -10.66 -1.60 -0.33
N ARG A 3 -11.37 -1.63 -1.45
CA ARG A 3 -11.75 -2.88 -2.16
C ARG A 3 -10.56 -3.56 -2.88
N LEU A 4 -9.34 -3.11 -2.60
CA LEU A 4 -8.10 -3.47 -3.28
C LEU A 4 -7.67 -4.92 -3.06
N GLY A 5 -7.96 -5.50 -1.89
CA GLY A 5 -7.66 -6.91 -1.62
C GLY A 5 -8.31 -7.86 -2.65
N ALA A 6 -9.59 -7.61 -2.96
CA ALA A 6 -10.31 -8.37 -3.98
C ALA A 6 -9.86 -8.03 -5.42
N LYS A 7 -9.41 -6.79 -5.66
CA LYS A 7 -8.97 -6.33 -6.99
C LYS A 7 -7.65 -6.97 -7.44
N TYR A 8 -6.68 -7.11 -6.52
CA TYR A 8 -5.34 -7.57 -6.84
C TYR A 8 -5.04 -9.01 -6.38
N SER A 9 -6.02 -9.72 -5.80
CA SER A 9 -5.84 -11.07 -5.24
C SER A 9 -4.62 -11.15 -4.30
N ILE A 10 -4.50 -10.16 -3.41
CA ILE A 10 -3.43 -10.09 -2.41
C ILE A 10 -3.93 -10.62 -1.06
N GLU A 11 -3.01 -11.13 -0.25
CA GLU A 11 -3.29 -11.43 1.15
C GLU A 11 -3.42 -10.12 1.94
N VAL A 12 -4.48 -10.00 2.73
CA VAL A 12 -4.74 -8.81 3.56
C VAL A 12 -4.92 -9.27 4.99
N GLU A 13 -3.98 -8.89 5.85
CA GLU A 13 -4.11 -9.06 7.29
C GLU A 13 -4.75 -7.81 7.92
N VAL A 14 -5.74 -8.01 8.80
CA VAL A 14 -6.41 -6.93 9.54
C VAL A 14 -6.21 -7.13 11.03
N VAL A 15 -5.35 -6.32 11.63
CA VAL A 15 -5.17 -6.28 13.09
C VAL A 15 -6.01 -5.14 13.65
N SER A 16 -7.09 -5.47 14.37
CA SER A 16 -7.96 -4.51 15.03
C SER A 16 -7.97 -4.75 16.54
N LYS A 17 -7.45 -3.79 17.30
CA LYS A 17 -7.46 -3.78 18.76
C LYS A 17 -8.21 -2.55 19.30
N PRO A 18 -8.64 -2.55 20.57
CA PRO A 18 -9.11 -1.35 21.24
C PRO A 18 -8.10 -0.20 21.17
N ARG A 19 -8.58 1.04 21.05
CA ARG A 19 -7.73 2.25 21.01
C ARG A 19 -6.75 2.33 22.19
N ALA A 20 -7.16 1.86 23.38
CA ALA A 20 -6.32 1.86 24.56
C ALA A 20 -5.04 1.01 24.38
N GLU A 21 -5.14 -0.12 23.68
CA GLU A 21 -4.03 -1.06 23.46
C GLU A 21 -2.95 -0.45 22.56
N TYR A 22 -3.35 0.35 21.56
CA TYR A 22 -2.44 1.09 20.67
C TYR A 22 -1.73 2.27 21.35
N GLN A 23 -2.22 2.72 22.51
CA GLN A 23 -1.66 3.86 23.25
C GLN A 23 -0.84 3.40 24.47
N THR A 24 -0.44 2.12 24.52
CA THR A 24 0.40 1.57 25.58
C THR A 24 1.88 1.66 25.22
N ASP A 25 2.75 1.89 26.20
CA ASP A 25 4.21 1.83 26.01
C ASP A 25 4.65 0.50 25.37
N GLY A 26 3.99 -0.60 25.75
CA GLY A 26 4.23 -1.92 25.18
C GLY A 26 4.00 -1.97 23.67
N TYR A 27 2.99 -1.28 23.14
CA TYR A 27 2.76 -1.18 21.69
C TYR A 27 3.84 -0.33 21.01
N PHE A 28 4.24 0.80 21.61
CA PHE A 28 5.32 1.65 21.09
C PHE A 28 6.66 0.91 21.01
N GLN A 29 6.88 -0.09 21.86
CA GLN A 29 8.08 -0.93 21.82
C GLN A 29 8.08 -1.96 20.68
N LEU A 30 6.94 -2.21 20.02
CA LEU A 30 6.84 -3.18 18.92
C LEU A 30 7.44 -2.67 17.60
N ASN A 31 7.94 -1.42 17.56
CA ASN A 31 8.41 -0.77 16.32
C ASN A 31 7.37 -0.81 15.19
N LEU A 32 6.09 -0.88 15.56
CA LEU A 32 4.97 -0.79 14.63
C LEU A 32 4.57 0.67 14.42
N PRO A 33 4.01 1.02 13.26
CA PRO A 33 3.52 2.38 13.02
C PRO A 33 2.37 2.76 13.96
N VAL A 34 2.20 4.06 14.12
CA VAL A 34 1.12 4.64 14.93
C VAL A 34 -0.23 4.30 14.32
N ALA A 35 -1.07 3.60 15.07
CA ALA A 35 -2.43 3.29 14.61
C ALA A 35 -3.33 4.55 14.59
N PRO A 36 -4.26 4.67 13.64
CA PRO A 36 -4.49 3.78 12.49
C PRO A 36 -3.33 3.85 11.50
N ALA A 37 -2.95 2.69 10.95
CA ALA A 37 -1.86 2.59 9.99
C ALA A 37 -2.17 1.57 8.89
N VAL A 38 -1.57 1.74 7.72
CA VAL A 38 -1.59 0.78 6.63
C VAL A 38 -0.17 0.57 6.13
N MET A 39 0.22 -0.70 6.00
CA MET A 39 1.51 -1.11 5.48
C MET A 39 1.32 -1.99 4.25
N VAL A 40 2.27 -1.91 3.32
CA VAL A 40 2.42 -2.84 2.19
C VAL A 40 3.81 -3.45 2.31
N GLU A 41 3.87 -4.74 2.62
CA GLU A 41 5.10 -5.42 3.05
C GLU A 41 5.74 -4.69 4.25
N GLU A 42 6.89 -4.04 4.06
CA GLU A 42 7.60 -3.27 5.10
C GLU A 42 7.46 -1.74 4.91
N GLU A 43 6.72 -1.29 3.90
CA GLU A 43 6.51 0.14 3.60
C GLU A 43 5.26 0.68 4.33
N ILE A 44 5.43 1.74 5.12
CA ILE A 44 4.33 2.45 5.78
C ILE A 44 3.68 3.40 4.76
N VAL A 45 2.42 3.13 4.40
CA VAL A 45 1.64 3.97 3.48
C VAL A 45 0.95 5.11 4.20
N THR A 46 0.46 4.86 5.42
CA THR A 46 -0.08 5.88 6.31
C THR A 46 0.10 5.48 7.76
N GLU A 47 0.21 6.47 8.64
CA GLU A 47 0.20 6.32 10.10
C GLU A 47 -0.54 7.48 10.76
N GLY A 48 -1.25 7.19 11.85
CA GLY A 48 -2.03 8.18 12.60
C GLY A 48 -3.20 8.83 11.86
N ALA A 49 -3.47 8.41 10.61
CA ALA A 49 -4.44 9.04 9.72
C ALA A 49 -5.16 8.02 8.82
N ASP A 50 -6.18 8.49 8.11
CA ASP A 50 -6.90 7.70 7.12
C ASP A 50 -6.11 7.63 5.79
N VAL A 51 -6.13 6.49 5.11
CA VAL A 51 -5.45 6.30 3.82
C VAL A 51 -6.43 6.51 2.66
N SER A 52 -5.99 7.25 1.63
CA SER A 52 -6.77 7.32 0.39
C SER A 52 -6.59 6.04 -0.44
N GLU A 53 -7.67 5.54 -1.06
CA GLU A 53 -7.62 4.34 -1.90
C GLU A 53 -6.61 4.50 -3.06
N THR A 54 -6.49 5.70 -3.64
CA THR A 54 -5.53 6.02 -4.71
C THR A 54 -4.08 5.88 -4.23
N ALA A 55 -3.74 6.43 -3.06
CA ALA A 55 -2.38 6.35 -2.52
C ALA A 55 -2.00 4.90 -2.21
N LEU A 56 -2.92 4.15 -1.60
CA LEU A 56 -2.70 2.74 -1.31
C LEU A 56 -2.57 1.91 -2.59
N GLU A 57 -3.43 2.14 -3.59
CA GLU A 57 -3.36 1.44 -4.88
C GLU A 57 -2.05 1.74 -5.63
N ALA A 58 -1.57 2.98 -5.60
CA ALA A 58 -0.29 3.33 -6.23
C ALA A 58 0.90 2.60 -5.59
N CYS A 59 0.94 2.55 -4.26
CA CYS A 59 1.93 1.77 -3.50
C CYS A 59 1.82 0.27 -3.85
N LEU A 60 0.60 -0.28 -3.84
CA LEU A 60 0.36 -1.69 -4.16
C LEU A 60 0.87 -2.06 -5.56
N ARG A 61 0.56 -1.24 -6.57
CA ARG A 61 0.98 -1.46 -7.96
C ARG A 61 2.50 -1.46 -8.10
N ARG A 62 3.18 -0.56 -7.39
CA ARG A 62 4.64 -0.51 -7.35
C ARG A 62 5.24 -1.81 -6.81
N HIS A 63 4.70 -2.34 -5.72
CA HIS A 63 5.15 -3.60 -5.12
C HIS A 63 4.83 -4.81 -6.00
N LEU A 64 3.69 -4.81 -6.70
CA LEU A 64 3.30 -5.87 -7.63
C LEU A 64 4.02 -5.80 -8.99
N GLY A 65 4.89 -4.82 -9.21
CA GLY A 65 5.55 -4.60 -10.51
C GLY A 65 4.58 -4.23 -11.64
N LEU A 66 3.37 -3.80 -11.28
CA LEU A 66 2.40 -3.28 -12.24
C LEU A 66 2.78 -1.84 -12.60
N SER A 67 2.50 -1.43 -13.84
CA SER A 67 2.70 -0.04 -14.23
C SER A 67 2.03 0.88 -13.22
N VAL A 68 2.75 1.92 -12.77
CA VAL A 68 2.16 2.97 -11.94
C VAL A 68 0.92 3.49 -12.67
N LEU A 69 -0.14 3.87 -11.96
CA LEU A 69 -1.25 4.56 -12.63
C LEU A 69 -0.62 5.82 -13.23
N ALA A 70 -0.37 5.78 -14.54
CA ALA A 70 0.05 6.96 -15.27
C ALA A 70 -1.09 7.95 -15.08
N GLU A 71 -0.84 8.99 -14.30
CA GLU A 71 -1.60 10.22 -14.40
C GLU A 71 -1.61 10.53 -15.90
N GLN A 72 -2.81 10.51 -16.49
CA GLN A 72 -3.09 10.67 -17.91
C GLN A 72 -2.01 11.49 -18.64
N GLY A 73 -1.17 10.85 -19.45
CA GLY A 73 -0.09 11.57 -20.13
C GLY A 73 0.95 10.69 -20.83
N GLY A 74 0.56 10.08 -21.94
CA GLY A 74 1.41 9.92 -23.13
C GLY A 74 2.76 9.19 -23.06
N LEU A 75 2.87 8.18 -23.93
CA LEU A 75 4.08 7.67 -24.59
C LEU A 75 4.90 6.64 -23.79
N ASP A 76 4.60 5.37 -24.01
CA ASP A 76 5.66 4.39 -24.25
C ASP A 76 5.25 3.52 -25.45
N LEU A 77 5.64 4.00 -26.64
CA LEU A 77 5.67 3.20 -27.85
C LEU A 77 7.13 2.79 -28.04
N LEU A 78 7.55 1.69 -27.43
CA LEU A 78 8.77 1.00 -27.82
C LEU A 78 8.42 -0.41 -28.27
N GLU A 79 8.05 -0.53 -29.55
CA GLU A 79 8.03 -1.83 -30.22
C GLU A 79 9.47 -2.38 -30.38
N PRO A 80 9.68 -3.69 -30.30
CA PRO A 80 11.01 -4.30 -30.27
C PRO A 80 11.69 -4.25 -31.64
N GLY A 81 12.86 -3.63 -31.70
CA GLY A 81 13.79 -3.77 -32.82
C GLY A 81 14.41 -5.17 -32.83
N HIS A 82 13.80 -6.11 -33.56
CA HIS A 82 14.46 -7.35 -33.99
C HIS A 82 14.68 -7.28 -35.50
N LYS A 83 15.90 -6.91 -35.90
CA LYS A 83 16.43 -7.17 -37.23
C LYS A 83 17.88 -7.64 -37.09
N GLY A 84 18.10 -8.90 -37.37
CA GLY A 84 19.39 -9.58 -37.44
C GLY A 84 19.20 -10.94 -38.06
#